data_AF-A0A9N9IKE2-F1
#
_entry.id   AF-A0A9N9IKE2-F1
#
_cell.length_a   1.000
_cell.length_b   1.000
_cell.length_c   1.000
_cell.angle_alpha   90.00
_cell.angle_beta   90.00
_cell.angle_gamma   90.00
#
_symmetry.space_group_name_H-M   'P 1'
#
loop_
_entity.id
_entity.type
_entity.pdbx_description
1 polymer ?
#
loop_
_entity_poly.entity_id
_entity_poly.type
_entity_poly.pdbx_seq_one_letter_code
_entity_poly.pdbx_strand_id
1 'polypeptide(L)'
;MSTEKKITSWSAYFDVTSPEKYSFLGYYEYRSKQEDFISFRKECHRLKTDLANLMKNSSGEMKEVASRLEKSRKYCMLGCNNASCRKESTQLRVTLSRCPPYRLRACCGHRKYYKDVDMFWNQIERRQAEAEASSSVIRDTTEAFKNSIASVNSSIMNVNNTMIKYNEELKGDK
;
A
#
# COMPACT_ATOMS: atom_id res chain seq x y z
N MET A 1 3.57 26.65 -20.46
CA MET A 1 3.82 25.42 -21.23
C MET A 1 2.95 24.33 -20.65
N SER A 2 1.89 23.94 -21.35
CA SER A 2 0.98 22.89 -20.91
C SER A 2 1.58 21.55 -21.29
N THR A 3 2.09 20.77 -20.34
CA THR A 3 2.51 19.39 -20.58
C THR A 3 1.24 18.56 -20.76
N GLU A 4 0.86 18.30 -22.01
CA GLU A 4 -0.07 17.21 -22.32
C GLU A 4 0.44 15.95 -21.62
N LYS A 5 -0.34 15.46 -20.64
CA LYS A 5 -0.10 14.14 -20.05
C LYS A 5 -0.32 13.13 -21.17
N LYS A 6 0.76 12.77 -21.86
CA LYS A 6 0.78 11.59 -22.72
C LYS A 6 0.40 10.43 -21.81
N ILE A 7 -0.80 9.88 -21.98
CA ILE A 7 -1.25 8.72 -21.22
C ILE A 7 -0.37 7.57 -21.69
N THR A 8 0.75 7.34 -20.99
CA THR A 8 1.64 6.24 -21.27
C THR A 8 0.93 4.94 -20.89
N SER A 9 1.09 3.92 -21.73
CA SER A 9 0.46 2.61 -21.51
C SER A 9 1.12 1.81 -20.37
N TRP A 10 2.03 2.41 -19.61
CA TRP A 10 2.79 1.81 -18.52
C TRP A 10 2.95 2.78 -17.36
N SER A 11 3.36 2.29 -16.18
CA SER A 11 3.65 3.12 -15.02
C SER A 11 4.71 4.19 -15.30
N ALA A 12 4.49 5.41 -14.81
CA ALA A 12 5.43 6.52 -14.87
C ALA A 12 6.80 6.21 -14.23
N TYR A 13 6.91 5.15 -13.42
CA TYR A 13 8.20 4.61 -12.95
C TYR A 13 9.22 4.46 -14.07
N PHE A 14 8.78 3.92 -15.21
CA PHE A 14 9.64 3.65 -16.37
C PHE A 14 9.95 4.90 -17.18
N ASP A 15 9.24 6.00 -16.96
CA ASP A 15 9.54 7.28 -17.59
C ASP A 15 10.54 8.09 -16.75
N VAL A 16 10.49 7.95 -15.42
CA VAL A 16 11.36 8.71 -14.48
C VAL A 16 12.62 7.96 -14.05
N THR A 17 12.73 6.67 -14.38
CA THR A 17 13.88 5.83 -14.01
C THR A 17 14.66 5.46 -15.27
N SER A 18 15.99 5.46 -15.21
CA SER A 18 16.79 4.99 -16.35
C SER A 18 16.67 3.47 -16.50
N PRO A 19 16.68 2.90 -17.72
CA PRO A 19 16.48 1.47 -17.94
C PRO A 19 17.44 0.58 -17.13
N GLU A 20 18.70 0.97 -16.97
CA GLU A 20 19.71 0.20 -16.25
C GLU A 20 19.38 0.03 -14.76
N LYS A 21 18.56 0.95 -14.23
CA LYS A 21 18.11 0.95 -12.82
C LYS A 21 16.78 0.23 -12.61
N TYR A 22 16.14 -0.29 -13.66
CA TYR A 22 14.89 -1.02 -13.50
C TYR A 22 15.07 -2.26 -12.62
N SER A 23 14.34 -2.28 -11.51
CA SER A 23 14.25 -3.42 -10.62
C SER A 23 12.81 -3.64 -10.13
N PHE A 24 12.51 -4.86 -9.67
CA PHE A 24 11.23 -5.17 -9.02
C PHE A 24 11.02 -4.30 -7.79
N LEU A 25 12.02 -4.26 -6.92
CA LEU A 25 11.96 -3.49 -5.68
C LEU A 25 11.75 -2.01 -5.97
N GLY A 26 12.49 -1.42 -6.91
CA GLY A 26 12.31 -0.03 -7.31
C GLY A 26 10.90 0.28 -7.83
N TYR A 27 10.31 -0.62 -8.62
CA TYR A 27 8.92 -0.46 -9.08
C TYR A 27 7.93 -0.46 -7.91
N TYR A 28 8.06 -1.41 -6.98
CA TYR A 28 7.17 -1.49 -5.83
C TYR A 28 7.37 -0.35 -4.85
N GLU A 29 8.61 0.07 -4.61
CA GLU A 29 8.91 1.27 -3.82
C GLU A 29 8.24 2.50 -4.40
N TYR A 30 8.32 2.68 -5.72
CA TYR A 30 7.67 3.77 -6.42
C TYR A 30 6.14 3.71 -6.32
N ARG A 31 5.56 2.53 -6.55
CA ARG A 31 4.10 2.32 -6.50
C ARG A 31 3.54 2.41 -5.08
N SER A 32 4.27 1.96 -4.06
CA SER A 32 3.84 1.97 -2.66
C SER A 32 3.58 3.37 -2.10
N LYS A 33 4.11 4.40 -2.75
CA LYS A 33 3.93 5.80 -2.38
C LYS A 33 2.67 6.43 -3.02
N GLN A 34 1.96 5.71 -3.87
CA GLN A 34 0.80 6.23 -4.60
C GLN A 34 -0.50 5.79 -3.93
N GLU A 35 -1.50 6.67 -3.92
CA GLU A 35 -2.78 6.43 -3.25
C GLU A 35 -3.57 5.28 -3.87
N ASP A 36 -3.42 5.04 -5.17
CA ASP A 36 -4.07 3.93 -5.88
C ASP A 36 -3.33 2.59 -5.72
N PHE A 37 -2.35 2.51 -4.83
CA PHE A 37 -1.69 1.25 -4.51
C PHE A 37 -2.64 0.33 -3.74
N ILE A 38 -3.06 -0.76 -4.37
CA ILE A 38 -4.06 -1.65 -3.76
C ILE A 38 -3.40 -2.83 -3.05
N SER A 39 -2.68 -3.67 -3.79
CA SER A 39 -2.06 -4.88 -3.23
C SER A 39 -0.98 -5.42 -4.14
N PHE A 40 -0.03 -6.17 -3.58
CA PHE A 40 1.05 -6.79 -4.33
C PHE A 40 0.55 -7.62 -5.52
N ARG A 41 -0.50 -8.43 -5.35
CA ARG A 41 -1.03 -9.27 -6.43
C ARG A 41 -1.52 -8.41 -7.61
N LYS A 42 -2.23 -7.32 -7.33
CA LYS A 42 -2.72 -6.39 -8.35
C LYS A 42 -1.55 -5.63 -8.99
N GLU A 43 -0.60 -5.16 -8.19
CA GLU A 43 0.58 -4.44 -8.68
C GLU A 43 1.55 -5.33 -9.46
N CYS A 44 1.68 -6.62 -9.12
CA CYS A 44 2.43 -7.59 -9.93
C CYS A 44 1.74 -7.82 -11.27
N HIS A 45 0.41 -7.85 -11.29
CA HIS A 45 -0.34 -7.95 -12.53
C HIS A 45 -0.17 -6.69 -13.39
N ARG A 46 -0.25 -5.50 -12.76
CA ARG A 46 0.03 -4.21 -13.42
C ARG A 46 1.45 -4.18 -13.98
N LEU A 47 2.45 -4.54 -13.20
CA LEU A 47 3.84 -4.64 -13.65
C LEU A 47 4.01 -5.57 -14.85
N LYS A 48 3.34 -6.73 -14.84
CA LYS A 48 3.35 -7.65 -15.99
C LYS A 48 2.80 -6.97 -17.25
N THR A 49 1.70 -6.24 -17.12
CA THR A 49 1.08 -5.48 -18.23
C THR A 49 2.00 -4.35 -18.71
N ASP A 50 2.57 -3.58 -17.78
CA ASP A 50 3.51 -2.50 -18.08
C ASP A 50 4.72 -3.02 -18.87
N LEU A 51 5.31 -4.14 -18.42
CA LEU A 51 6.45 -4.77 -19.11
C LEU A 51 6.09 -5.30 -20.49
N ALA A 52 4.90 -5.87 -20.66
CA ALA A 52 4.41 -6.30 -21.97
C ALA A 52 4.27 -5.11 -22.93
N ASN A 53 3.74 -3.98 -22.43
CA ASN A 53 3.57 -2.77 -23.22
C ASN A 53 4.92 -2.11 -23.57
N LEU A 54 5.87 -2.08 -22.65
CA LEU A 54 7.24 -1.64 -22.92
C LEU A 54 7.88 -2.50 -24.01
N MET A 55 7.87 -3.84 -23.85
CA MET A 55 8.44 -4.76 -24.85
C MET A 55 7.83 -4.58 -26.26
N LYS A 56 6.58 -4.12 -26.36
CA LYS A 56 5.91 -3.86 -27.65
C LYS A 56 6.25 -2.48 -28.21
N ASN A 57 6.12 -1.43 -27.40
CA ASN A 57 6.00 -0.05 -27.88
C ASN A 57 7.19 0.87 -27.53
N SER A 58 8.19 0.43 -26.75
CA SER A 58 9.31 1.29 -26.33
C SER A 58 10.54 1.23 -27.26
N SER A 59 11.62 1.92 -26.88
CA SER A 59 12.92 1.88 -27.57
C SER A 59 13.64 0.55 -27.39
N GLY A 60 14.65 0.25 -28.22
CA GLY A 60 15.38 -1.04 -28.19
C GLY A 60 15.94 -1.39 -26.81
N GLU A 61 16.61 -0.43 -26.16
CA GLU A 61 17.17 -0.62 -24.82
C GLU A 61 16.10 -0.91 -23.76
N MET A 62 15.02 -0.13 -23.73
CA MET A 62 13.91 -0.35 -22.81
C MET A 62 13.27 -1.73 -23.03
N LYS A 63 13.16 -2.19 -24.28
CA LYS A 63 12.63 -3.53 -24.60
C LYS A 63 13.51 -4.64 -24.03
N GLU A 64 14.83 -4.54 -24.19
CA GLU A 64 15.77 -5.53 -23.67
C GLU A 64 15.74 -5.61 -22.14
N VAL A 65 15.78 -4.45 -21.48
CA VAL A 65 15.71 -4.38 -20.02
C VAL A 65 14.36 -4.88 -19.51
N ALA A 66 13.25 -4.50 -20.15
CA ALA A 66 11.92 -4.97 -19.77
C ALA A 66 11.78 -6.50 -19.92
N SER A 67 12.36 -7.07 -20.98
CA SER A 67 12.42 -8.52 -21.19
C SER A 67 13.23 -9.23 -20.09
N ARG A 68 14.39 -8.66 -19.71
CA ARG A 68 15.20 -9.17 -18.59
C ARG A 68 14.42 -9.09 -17.28
N LEU A 69 13.75 -7.98 -17.01
CA LEU A 69 12.95 -7.81 -15.80
C LEU A 69 11.79 -8.82 -15.78
N GLU A 70 11.04 -8.97 -16.87
CA GLU A 70 9.92 -9.94 -16.95
C GLU A 70 10.39 -11.39 -16.75
N LYS A 71 11.57 -11.77 -17.26
CA LYS A 71 12.17 -13.08 -16.96
C LYS A 71 12.38 -13.24 -15.46
N SER A 72 13.04 -12.27 -14.83
CA SER A 72 13.25 -12.25 -13.38
C SER A 72 11.93 -12.30 -12.58
N ARG A 73 10.86 -11.62 -13.05
CA ARG A 73 9.51 -11.71 -12.45
C ARG A 73 9.00 -13.14 -12.43
N LYS A 74 9.09 -13.81 -13.58
CA LYS A 74 8.57 -15.17 -13.76
C LYS A 74 9.26 -16.14 -12.82
N TYR A 75 10.58 -16.04 -12.68
CA TYR A 75 11.32 -16.84 -11.71
C TYR A 75 10.89 -16.56 -10.28
N CYS A 76 10.62 -15.30 -9.93
CA CYS A 76 10.19 -14.94 -8.59
C CYS A 76 8.74 -15.36 -8.27
N MET A 77 7.85 -15.38 -9.26
CA MET A 77 6.40 -15.58 -9.06
C MET A 77 5.91 -17.00 -9.32
N LEU A 78 6.58 -17.77 -10.19
CA LEU A 78 6.17 -19.14 -10.50
C LEU A 78 6.70 -20.17 -9.50
N GLY A 79 7.51 -19.74 -8.53
CA GLY A 79 8.13 -20.63 -7.57
C GLY A 79 9.14 -21.58 -8.23
N CYS A 80 9.84 -22.36 -7.40
CA CYS A 80 10.77 -23.37 -7.90
C CYS A 80 10.00 -24.39 -8.74
N ASN A 81 10.47 -24.71 -9.95
CA ASN A 81 9.90 -25.78 -10.78
C ASN A 81 9.99 -27.17 -10.15
N ASN A 82 10.74 -27.30 -9.06
CA ASN A 82 10.88 -28.53 -8.30
C ASN A 82 9.51 -28.94 -7.72
N ALA A 83 9.13 -30.21 -7.92
CA ALA A 83 7.81 -30.72 -7.56
C ALA A 83 7.49 -30.55 -6.06
N SER A 84 8.52 -30.43 -5.21
CA SER A 84 8.41 -30.17 -3.77
C SER A 84 7.98 -28.74 -3.41
N CYS A 85 8.10 -27.75 -4.30
CA CYS A 85 7.74 -26.35 -4.04
C CYS A 85 6.44 -25.90 -4.74
N ARG A 86 5.85 -26.72 -5.61
CA ARG A 86 4.70 -26.34 -6.45
C ARG A 86 3.37 -26.16 -5.71
N LYS A 87 3.29 -26.46 -4.41
CA LYS A 87 1.98 -26.61 -3.74
C LYS A 87 1.33 -25.34 -3.21
N GLU A 88 2.00 -24.19 -3.12
CA GLU A 88 1.40 -23.05 -2.42
C GLU A 88 1.79 -21.70 -3.05
N SER A 89 1.08 -21.31 -4.11
CA SER A 89 1.23 -20.01 -4.79
C SER A 89 0.15 -18.97 -4.42
N THR A 90 -0.77 -19.30 -3.51
CA THR A 90 -1.90 -18.41 -3.17
C THR A 90 -1.80 -17.75 -1.80
N GLN A 91 -0.86 -18.13 -0.94
CA GLN A 91 -0.64 -17.45 0.34
C GLN A 91 0.86 -17.34 0.64
N LEU A 92 1.41 -16.14 0.49
CA LEU A 92 2.74 -15.77 1.00
C LEU A 92 2.89 -16.00 2.52
N ARG A 93 1.79 -16.23 3.26
CA ARG A 93 1.78 -16.48 4.70
C ARG A 93 1.90 -17.93 5.15
N VAL A 94 1.61 -18.93 4.30
CA VAL A 94 1.52 -20.34 4.76
C VAL A 94 2.76 -21.18 4.40
N THR A 95 3.60 -20.72 3.48
CA THR A 95 4.74 -21.49 2.95
C THR A 95 6.03 -21.44 3.78
N LEU A 96 6.11 -20.63 4.83
CA LEU A 96 7.34 -20.57 5.65
C LEU A 96 7.48 -21.74 6.64
N SER A 97 6.42 -22.53 6.86
CA SER A 97 6.40 -23.64 7.82
C SER A 97 6.50 -25.03 7.20
N ARG A 98 6.43 -25.17 5.86
CA ARG A 98 6.48 -26.47 5.17
C ARG A 98 7.82 -26.83 4.52
N CYS A 99 8.86 -26.03 4.73
CA CYS A 99 10.23 -26.44 4.44
C CYS A 99 10.90 -26.81 5.78
N PRO A 100 11.14 -28.11 6.07
CA PRO A 100 11.68 -28.54 7.36
C PRO A 100 12.98 -27.81 7.65
N PRO A 101 13.18 -27.28 8.86
CA PRO A 101 14.38 -26.57 9.16
C PRO A 101 15.51 -27.60 9.39
N TYR A 102 16.71 -27.26 8.93
CA TYR A 102 18.00 -27.79 9.39
C TYR A 102 18.75 -28.90 8.62
N ARG A 103 18.24 -29.62 7.60
CA ARG A 103 19.08 -30.69 6.97
C ARG A 103 19.09 -30.88 5.46
N LEU A 104 18.65 -29.92 4.64
CA LEU A 104 18.98 -29.96 3.20
C LEU A 104 19.49 -28.61 2.71
N ARG A 105 20.83 -28.55 2.58
CA ARG A 105 21.55 -27.55 1.79
C ARG A 105 20.93 -27.44 0.39
N ALA A 106 20.68 -26.20 -0.03
CA ALA A 106 20.92 -25.74 -1.40
C ALA A 106 19.96 -26.14 -2.55
N CYS A 107 18.67 -26.47 -2.32
CA CYS A 107 17.78 -26.67 -3.49
C CYS A 107 17.13 -25.41 -4.06
N CYS A 108 17.09 -24.30 -3.32
CA CYS A 108 16.66 -23.03 -3.90
C CYS A 108 17.25 -21.85 -3.11
N GLY A 109 18.21 -21.14 -3.71
CA GLY A 109 18.76 -19.87 -3.19
C GLY A 109 17.71 -18.75 -3.02
N HIS A 110 16.43 -19.06 -3.22
CA HIS A 110 15.27 -18.23 -2.97
C HIS A 110 15.35 -17.54 -1.62
N ARG A 111 15.55 -18.27 -0.52
CA ARG A 111 15.45 -17.68 0.84
C ARG A 111 16.49 -16.59 1.13
N LYS A 112 17.61 -16.57 0.39
CA LYS A 112 18.65 -15.53 0.54
C LYS A 112 18.28 -14.24 -0.20
N TYR A 113 17.60 -14.33 -1.34
CA TYR A 113 17.06 -13.18 -2.09
C TYR A 113 15.74 -12.67 -1.50
N TYR A 114 14.90 -13.55 -0.96
CA TYR A 114 13.61 -13.14 -0.39
C TYR A 114 13.72 -12.57 1.01
N LYS A 115 14.86 -12.63 1.71
CA LYS A 115 14.98 -11.98 3.02
C LYS A 115 14.83 -10.47 2.91
N ASP A 116 15.47 -9.86 1.91
CA ASP A 116 15.38 -8.43 1.67
C ASP A 116 13.98 -8.05 1.18
N VAL A 117 13.38 -8.91 0.36
CA VAL A 117 12.00 -8.79 -0.10
C VAL A 117 11.03 -8.90 1.09
N ASP A 118 11.19 -9.88 1.99
CA ASP A 118 10.39 -10.07 3.21
C ASP A 118 10.58 -8.91 4.18
N MET A 119 11.80 -8.43 4.41
CA MET A 119 12.05 -7.26 5.26
C MET A 119 11.40 -6.01 4.67
N PHE A 120 11.55 -5.80 3.37
CA PHE A 120 10.89 -4.74 2.63
C PHE A 120 9.36 -4.82 2.79
N TRP A 121 8.78 -6.01 2.64
CA TRP A 121 7.33 -6.22 2.80
C TRP A 121 6.87 -6.01 4.23
N ASN A 122 7.59 -6.53 5.22
CA ASN A 122 7.30 -6.30 6.64
C ASN A 122 7.31 -4.80 6.96
N GLN A 123 8.18 -4.02 6.30
CA GLN A 123 8.24 -2.57 6.48
C GLN A 123 7.13 -1.82 5.76
N ILE A 124 6.64 -2.31 4.62
CA ILE A 124 5.44 -1.76 3.97
C ILE A 124 4.19 -2.08 4.79
N GLU A 125 3.99 -3.35 5.16
CA GLU A 125 2.82 -3.78 5.94
C GLU A 125 2.75 -3.06 7.29
N ARG A 126 3.89 -2.89 7.97
CA ARG A 126 3.97 -2.11 9.20
C ARG A 126 3.54 -0.66 8.99
N ARG A 127 4.05 0.02 7.95
CA ARG A 127 3.67 1.41 7.64
C ARG A 127 2.18 1.56 7.33
N GLN A 128 1.59 0.61 6.62
CA GLN A 128 0.14 0.61 6.38
C GLN A 128 -0.65 0.42 7.67
N ALA A 129 -0.29 -0.55 8.50
CA ALA A 129 -0.94 -0.77 9.79
C ALA A 129 -0.81 0.44 10.73
N GLU A 130 0.34 1.11 10.76
CA GLU A 130 0.56 2.34 11.52
C GLU A 130 -0.31 3.50 11.01
N ALA A 131 -0.46 3.64 9.69
CA ALA A 131 -1.32 4.65 9.08
C ALA A 131 -2.81 4.41 9.37
N GLU A 132 -3.26 3.15 9.32
CA GLU A 132 -4.63 2.75 9.66
C GLU A 132 -4.92 2.98 11.15
N ALA A 133 -3.99 2.60 12.03
CA ALA A 133 -4.10 2.84 13.47
C ALA A 133 -4.17 4.34 13.78
N SER A 134 -3.29 5.14 13.17
CA SER A 134 -3.29 6.61 13.32
C SER A 134 -4.61 7.22 12.84
N SER A 135 -5.13 6.76 11.70
CA SER A 135 -6.41 7.22 11.17
C SER A 135 -7.58 6.87 12.08
N SER A 136 -7.57 5.69 12.71
CA SER A 136 -8.56 5.31 13.71
C SER A 136 -8.50 6.23 14.93
N VAL A 137 -7.31 6.47 15.49
CA VAL A 137 -7.13 7.34 16.65
C VAL A 137 -7.62 8.76 16.37
N ILE A 138 -7.29 9.32 15.19
CA ILE A 138 -7.78 10.64 14.77
C ILE A 138 -9.31 10.66 14.70
N ARG A 139 -9.93 9.63 14.12
CA ARG A 139 -11.39 9.52 14.03
C ARG A 139 -12.04 9.46 15.40
N ASP A 140 -11.55 8.60 16.29
CA ASP A 140 -12.11 8.40 17.63
C ASP A 140 -11.97 9.66 18.48
N THR A 141 -10.82 10.35 18.37
CA THR A 141 -10.58 11.63 19.03
C THR A 141 -11.52 12.72 18.50
N THR A 142 -11.72 12.78 17.19
CA THR A 142 -12.63 13.75 16.56
C THR A 142 -14.07 13.53 17.04
N GLU A 143 -14.50 12.28 17.17
CA GLU A 143 -15.85 11.96 17.65
C GLU A 143 -16.03 12.34 19.13
N ALA A 144 -15.03 12.08 19.97
CA ALA A 144 -15.03 12.51 21.37
C ALA A 144 -15.14 14.04 21.50
N PHE A 145 -14.41 14.80 20.67
CA PHE A 145 -14.52 16.26 20.64
C PHE A 145 -15.90 16.74 20.19
N LYS A 146 -16.49 16.14 19.15
CA LYS A 146 -17.85 16.49 18.69
C LYS A 146 -18.89 16.30 19.79
N ASN A 147 -18.84 15.16 20.47
CA ASN A 147 -19.76 14.85 21.57
C ASN A 147 -19.59 15.83 22.74
N SER A 148 -18.36 16.21 23.06
CA SER A 148 -18.07 17.20 24.09
C SER A 148 -18.62 18.58 23.74
N ILE A 149 -18.42 19.05 22.49
CA ILE A 149 -18.97 20.33 22.01
C ILE A 149 -20.51 20.30 22.05
N ALA A 150 -21.14 19.21 21.62
CA ALA A 150 -22.60 19.08 21.66
C ALA A 150 -23.14 19.17 23.11
N SER A 151 -22.45 18.53 24.06
CA SER A 151 -22.80 18.59 25.48
C SER A 151 -22.68 20.00 26.07
N VAL A 152 -21.59 20.72 25.76
CA VAL A 152 -21.39 22.11 26.18
C VAL A 152 -22.49 23.01 25.60
N ASN A 153 -22.79 22.87 24.30
CA ASN A 153 -23.85 23.66 23.66
C ASN A 153 -25.22 23.41 24.28
N SER A 154 -25.56 22.16 24.61
CA SER A 154 -26.80 21.84 25.32
C SER A 154 -26.85 22.49 26.70
N SER A 155 -25.72 22.50 27.42
CA SER A 155 -25.62 23.14 28.73
C SER A 155 -25.80 24.66 28.64
N ILE A 156 -25.17 25.32 27.66
CA ILE A 156 -25.34 26.76 27.40
C ILE A 156 -26.82 27.08 27.11
N MET A 157 -27.47 26.29 26.26
CA MET A 157 -28.89 26.47 25.94
C MET A 157 -29.78 26.34 27.19
N ASN A 158 -29.51 25.36 28.05
CA ASN A 158 -30.25 25.19 29.31
C ASN A 158 -30.07 26.40 30.23
N VAL A 159 -28.83 26.89 30.41
CA VAL A 159 -28.54 28.08 31.22
C VAL A 159 -29.26 29.31 30.67
N ASN A 160 -29.21 29.53 29.35
CA ASN A 160 -29.88 30.65 28.69
C ASN A 160 -31.40 30.60 28.92
N ASN A 161 -32.02 29.43 28.76
CA ASN A 161 -33.45 29.26 29.00
C ASN A 161 -33.83 29.54 30.46
N THR A 162 -33.03 29.06 31.42
CA THR A 162 -33.22 29.36 32.83
C THR A 162 -33.09 30.85 33.12
N MET A 163 -32.11 31.54 32.53
CA MET A 163 -31.91 32.97 32.71
C MET A 163 -33.06 33.79 32.13
N ILE A 164 -33.59 33.40 30.95
CA ILE A 164 -34.79 34.01 30.36
C ILE A 164 -35.97 33.89 31.31
N LYS A 165 -36.21 32.70 31.86
CA LYS A 165 -37.31 32.44 32.80
C LYS A 165 -37.23 33.33 34.05
N TYR A 166 -36.05 33.43 34.67
CA TYR A 166 -35.86 34.31 35.83
C TYR A 166 -36.12 35.79 35.51
N ASN A 167 -35.72 36.25 34.32
CA ASN A 167 -35.97 37.62 33.88
C ASN A 167 -37.46 37.91 33.65
N GLU A 168 -38.24 36.92 33.26
CA GLU A 168 -39.70 37.04 33.11
C GLU A 168 -40.39 37.11 34.48
N GLU A 169 -39.99 36.24 35.43
CA GLU A 169 -40.51 36.22 36.81
C GLU A 169 -40.27 37.57 37.51
N LEU A 170 -39.07 38.15 37.41
CA LEU A 170 -38.72 39.45 38.01
C LEU A 170 -39.51 40.64 37.44
N LYS A 171 -40.06 40.53 36.23
CA LYS A 171 -40.88 41.59 35.62
C LYS A 171 -42.34 41.52 36.04
N GLY A 172 -42.82 40.38 36.51
CA GLY A 172 -44.21 40.18 36.95
C GLY A 172 -44.53 40.72 38.35
N ASP A 173 -43.51 40.97 39.17
CA ASP A 173 -43.64 41.44 40.56
C ASP A 173 -43.58 42.98 40.71
N LYS A 174 -43.76 43.74 39.61
CA LYS A 174 -43.83 45.21 39.59
C LYS A 174 -45.19 45.69 39.12
#